data_AF-A0A9D7EXP7-F1
#
_entry.id   AF-A0A9D7EXP7-F1
#
_cell.length_a   1.000
_cell.length_b   1.000
_cell.length_c   1.000
_cell.angle_alpha   90.00
_cell.angle_beta   90.00
_cell.angle_gamma   90.00
#
_symmetry.space_group_name_H-M   'P 1'
#
loop_
_entity.id
_entity.type
_entity.pdbx_description
1 polymer ?
#
loop_
_entity_poly.entity_id
_entity_poly.type
_entity_poly.pdbx_seq_one_letter_code
_entity_poly.pdbx_strand_id
1 'polypeptide(L)'
;MDDADFFAAFYYLSQQRYSLPFTHYMLAKPASAAMKASAPEKPAVSASAVVKKVEDLSLAFLDDQTALITITSFAGHPVALIDSCFGILKAKNTPNCIIDLRNNTGGTISSMRIAEHLTDSILYGGFFLTNKWFAANKGLPDAGQYDRLPELNESNLEKLWNGIHTMEGFKLKVVPQASLYKGKVFVLTSGRTASACEPLCYNLKYYRKAVLVGQQTSGAMLNGEKFRLEPGWQLEIPTADYYTIDGKRIDLVGVPPDYEVAKDAEIEFVLKELIK
;
A
#
# COMPACT_ATOMS: atom_id res chain seq x y z
N MET A 1 -26.02 19.19 -20.09
CA MET A 1 -25.44 18.07 -19.33
C MET A 1 -25.64 18.42 -17.88
N ASP A 2 -26.48 17.67 -17.19
CA ASP A 2 -26.64 17.84 -15.75
C ASP A 2 -25.49 17.13 -14.99
N ASP A 3 -25.51 17.20 -13.65
CA ASP A 3 -24.47 16.59 -12.83
C ASP A 3 -24.42 15.06 -12.96
N ALA A 4 -25.58 14.42 -13.18
CA ALA A 4 -25.68 12.97 -13.31
C ALA A 4 -25.15 12.52 -14.68
N ASP A 5 -25.48 13.26 -15.74
CA ASP A 5 -24.93 13.06 -17.07
C ASP A 5 -23.41 13.22 -17.09
N PHE A 6 -22.87 14.23 -16.39
CA PHE A 6 -21.43 14.46 -16.31
C PHE A 6 -20.71 13.33 -15.58
N PHE A 7 -21.25 12.90 -14.44
CA PHE A 7 -20.73 11.75 -13.68
C PHE A 7 -20.77 10.46 -14.53
N ALA A 8 -21.92 10.17 -15.14
CA ALA A 8 -22.11 8.99 -15.97
C ALA A 8 -21.18 9.01 -17.19
N ALA A 9 -21.07 10.15 -17.88
CA ALA A 9 -20.17 10.30 -19.02
C ALA A 9 -18.71 10.09 -18.63
N PHE A 10 -18.26 10.64 -17.50
CA PHE A 10 -16.88 10.45 -17.03
C PHE A 10 -16.56 8.96 -16.84
N TYR A 11 -17.41 8.21 -16.12
CA TYR A 11 -17.16 6.79 -15.87
C TYR A 11 -17.39 5.91 -17.10
N TYR A 12 -18.40 6.20 -17.92
CA TYR A 12 -18.63 5.49 -19.18
C TYR A 12 -17.43 5.63 -20.12
N LEU A 13 -16.94 6.85 -20.32
CA LEU A 13 -15.81 7.10 -21.22
C LEU A 13 -14.50 6.51 -20.68
N SER A 14 -14.22 6.66 -19.39
CA SER A 14 -12.99 6.16 -18.78
C SER A 14 -12.91 4.62 -18.73
N GLN A 15 -14.03 3.94 -18.49
CA GLN A 15 -14.05 2.48 -18.34
C GLN A 15 -14.30 1.74 -19.67
N GLN A 16 -15.25 2.20 -20.48
CA GLN A 16 -15.74 1.44 -21.64
C GLN A 16 -15.12 1.89 -22.95
N ARG A 17 -14.79 3.18 -23.09
CA ARG A 17 -14.34 3.75 -24.38
C ARG A 17 -12.83 3.90 -24.48
N TYR A 18 -12.19 4.36 -23.41
CA TYR A 18 -10.78 4.74 -23.46
C TYR A 18 -9.86 3.83 -22.66
N SER A 19 -10.40 2.98 -21.76
CA SER A 19 -9.65 2.12 -20.84
C SER A 19 -8.38 2.81 -20.35
N LEU A 20 -8.56 3.83 -19.49
CA LEU A 20 -7.48 4.72 -19.08
C LEU A 20 -6.21 3.93 -18.70
N PRO A 21 -5.01 4.40 -19.09
CA PRO A 21 -3.76 3.67 -18.88
C PRO A 21 -3.28 3.71 -17.42
N PHE A 22 -4.17 4.07 -16.48
CA PHE A 22 -3.88 4.22 -15.06
C PHE A 22 -5.12 3.92 -14.21
N THR A 23 -4.89 3.43 -12.98
CA THR A 23 -5.92 3.36 -11.93
C THR A 23 -6.03 4.68 -11.14
N HIS A 24 -6.66 4.67 -9.96
CA HIS A 24 -6.70 5.82 -9.03
C HIS A 24 -7.26 7.11 -9.64
N TYR A 25 -8.41 7.00 -10.29
CA TYR A 25 -9.20 8.16 -10.69
C TYR A 25 -10.60 8.13 -10.08
N MET A 26 -11.08 9.28 -9.65
CA MET A 26 -12.41 9.42 -9.08
C MET A 26 -12.97 10.78 -9.43
N LEU A 27 -14.27 10.85 -9.74
CA LEU A 27 -14.99 12.11 -9.85
C LEU A 27 -16.07 12.12 -8.77
N ALA A 28 -16.06 13.13 -7.92
CA ALA A 28 -17.04 13.30 -6.86
C ALA A 28 -17.53 14.74 -6.81
N LYS A 29 -18.79 14.95 -6.43
CA LYS A 29 -19.33 16.27 -6.08
C LYS A 29 -19.62 16.31 -4.58
N PRO A 30 -18.71 16.83 -3.75
CA PRO A 30 -18.97 16.96 -2.32
C PRO A 30 -20.26 17.75 -2.08
N ALA A 31 -21.14 17.30 -1.19
CA ALA A 31 -22.34 18.05 -0.82
C ALA A 31 -21.96 19.45 -0.31
N SER A 32 -22.75 20.47 -0.66
CA SER A 32 -22.50 21.86 -0.24
C SER A 32 -22.44 21.97 1.28
N ALA A 33 -21.67 22.93 1.79
CA ALA A 33 -21.59 23.20 3.24
C ALA A 33 -22.97 23.45 3.88
N ALA A 34 -23.96 23.94 3.10
CA ALA A 34 -25.34 24.13 3.56
C ALA A 34 -26.12 22.82 3.77
N MET A 35 -25.82 21.75 3.01
CA MET A 35 -26.43 20.43 3.25
C MET A 35 -25.80 19.73 4.48
N LYS A 36 -24.56 20.05 4.84
CA LYS A 36 -23.95 19.58 6.10
C LYS A 36 -24.59 20.20 7.35
N ALA A 37 -25.19 21.39 7.23
CA ALA A 37 -25.83 22.11 8.34
C ALA A 37 -27.26 21.65 8.67
N SER A 38 -27.86 20.76 7.84
CA SER A 38 -29.22 20.22 8.05
C SER A 38 -29.26 18.71 8.32
N ALA A 39 -28.09 18.05 8.33
CA ALA A 39 -27.96 16.72 8.90
C ALA A 39 -28.05 16.83 10.44
N PRO A 40 -28.65 15.86 11.16
CA PRO A 40 -28.68 15.90 12.61
C PRO A 40 -27.26 16.08 13.13
N GLU A 41 -27.05 17.11 13.96
CA GLU A 41 -25.76 17.39 14.59
C GLU A 41 -25.23 16.09 15.20
N LYS A 42 -24.12 15.58 14.64
CA LYS A 42 -23.27 14.67 15.41
C LYS A 42 -22.88 15.44 16.66
N PRO A 43 -23.09 14.88 17.87
CA PRO A 43 -22.82 15.61 19.10
C PRO A 43 -21.36 16.07 19.09
N ALA A 44 -21.16 17.35 19.42
CA ALA A 44 -19.85 17.91 19.64
C ALA A 44 -19.17 17.13 20.77
N VAL A 45 -18.23 16.25 20.42
CA VAL A 45 -17.43 15.54 21.42
C VAL A 45 -16.26 16.45 21.78
N SER A 46 -16.43 17.10 22.93
CA SER A 46 -15.38 17.61 23.79
C SER A 46 -14.18 16.67 23.83
N ALA A 47 -12.96 17.21 23.90
CA ALA A 47 -11.76 16.47 24.25
C ALA A 47 -12.04 15.57 25.47
N SER A 48 -12.17 14.27 25.20
CA SER A 48 -12.36 13.22 26.19
C SER A 48 -11.60 12.01 25.68
N ALA A 49 -10.77 11.44 26.56
CA ALA A 49 -9.92 10.30 26.27
C ALA A 49 -10.75 9.12 25.79
N VAL A 50 -10.81 8.94 24.46
CA VAL A 50 -11.32 7.71 23.85
C VAL A 50 -10.15 6.75 23.76
N VAL A 51 -10.15 5.72 24.60
CA VAL A 51 -9.30 4.54 24.42
C VAL A 51 -9.72 3.90 23.09
N LYS A 52 -8.91 4.11 22.04
CA LYS A 52 -9.12 3.55 20.70
C LYS A 52 -8.88 2.04 20.73
N LYS A 53 -9.91 1.25 20.41
CA LYS A 53 -9.75 -0.12 19.96
C LYS A 53 -8.92 -0.08 18.67
N VAL A 54 -7.83 -0.83 18.60
CA VAL A 54 -6.94 -0.87 17.43
C VAL A 54 -7.54 -1.86 16.43
N GLU A 55 -8.44 -1.40 15.56
CA GLU A 55 -9.21 -2.28 14.66
C GLU A 55 -8.44 -2.76 13.41
N ASP A 56 -7.40 -2.02 12.98
CA ASP A 56 -6.76 -2.29 11.69
C ASP A 56 -5.59 -3.28 11.72
N LEU A 57 -5.17 -3.72 12.92
CA LEU A 57 -4.08 -4.67 13.10
C LEU A 57 -4.35 -5.59 14.30
N SER A 58 -4.21 -6.90 14.10
CA SER A 58 -4.28 -7.90 15.17
C SER A 58 -3.19 -8.96 15.06
N LEU A 59 -2.80 -9.52 16.21
CA LEU A 59 -1.88 -10.65 16.31
C LEU A 59 -2.60 -11.81 17.02
N ALA A 60 -2.57 -13.00 16.41
CA ALA A 60 -3.04 -14.25 16.99
C ALA A 60 -1.95 -15.33 16.84
N PHE A 61 -2.01 -16.37 17.68
CA PHE A 61 -1.20 -17.58 17.52
C PHE A 61 -2.13 -18.70 17.08
N LEU A 62 -1.85 -19.31 15.92
CA LEU A 62 -2.62 -20.42 15.39
C LEU A 62 -2.27 -21.73 16.10
N ASP A 63 -1.00 -21.86 16.48
CA ASP A 63 -0.42 -22.93 17.28
C ASP A 63 0.87 -22.43 17.97
N ASP A 64 1.63 -23.33 18.60
CA ASP A 64 2.87 -22.99 19.30
C ASP A 64 4.02 -22.54 18.36
N GLN A 65 3.90 -22.80 17.07
CA GLN A 65 4.94 -22.52 16.07
C GLN A 65 4.58 -21.37 15.12
N THR A 66 3.30 -21.00 15.02
CA THR A 66 2.80 -20.13 13.95
C THR A 66 1.94 -19.00 14.49
N ALA A 67 2.38 -17.77 14.21
CA ALA A 67 1.60 -16.57 14.46
C ALA A 67 0.92 -16.06 13.18
N LEU A 68 -0.23 -15.42 13.35
CA LEU A 68 -0.98 -14.71 12.33
C LEU A 68 -1.06 -13.23 12.70
N ILE A 69 -0.45 -12.38 11.88
CA ILE A 69 -0.63 -10.92 11.92
C ILE A 69 -1.64 -10.57 10.82
N THR A 70 -2.78 -10.01 11.20
CA THR A 70 -3.76 -9.48 10.23
C THR A 70 -3.66 -7.97 10.19
N ILE A 71 -3.56 -7.38 9.00
CA ILE A 71 -3.53 -5.93 8.81
C ILE A 71 -4.56 -5.57 7.75
N THR A 72 -5.59 -4.80 8.10
CA THR A 72 -6.67 -4.41 7.17
C THR A 72 -6.46 -3.04 6.54
N SER A 73 -5.54 -2.22 7.09
CA SER A 73 -5.22 -0.90 6.54
C SER A 73 -3.85 -0.39 7.03
N PHE A 74 -3.13 0.31 6.14
CA PHE A 74 -1.94 1.11 6.47
C PHE A 74 -2.24 2.62 6.55
N ALA A 75 -3.51 3.03 6.44
CA ALA A 75 -3.89 4.44 6.49
C ALA A 75 -3.70 5.05 7.89
N GLY A 76 -3.88 4.25 8.94
CA GLY A 76 -3.66 4.64 10.33
C GLY A 76 -2.19 4.71 10.76
N HIS A 77 -1.26 4.50 9.83
CA HIS A 77 0.18 4.55 10.08
C HIS A 77 0.65 3.64 11.26
N PRO A 78 0.43 2.31 11.18
CA PRO A 78 0.54 1.42 12.35
C PRO A 78 1.97 0.97 12.71
N VAL A 79 3.00 1.83 12.56
CA VAL A 79 4.42 1.47 12.73
C VAL A 79 4.73 0.87 14.10
N ALA A 80 4.28 1.51 15.19
CA ALA A 80 4.53 1.04 16.55
C ALA A 80 3.85 -0.32 16.85
N LEU A 81 2.71 -0.59 16.20
CA LEU A 81 1.99 -1.85 16.36
C LEU A 81 2.69 -2.99 15.59
N ILE A 82 3.20 -2.70 14.40
CA ILE A 82 4.05 -3.63 13.64
C ILE A 82 5.29 -3.99 14.47
N ASP A 83 5.96 -2.99 15.04
CA ASP A 83 7.12 -3.19 15.92
C ASP A 83 6.78 -4.06 17.13
N SER A 84 5.64 -3.80 17.76
CA SER A 84 5.17 -4.58 18.90
C SER A 84 4.92 -6.03 18.52
N CYS A 85 4.31 -6.30 17.37
CA CYS A 85 4.07 -7.65 16.89
C CYS A 85 5.38 -8.40 16.66
N PHE A 86 6.31 -7.84 15.89
CA PHE A 86 7.61 -8.49 15.66
C PHE A 86 8.44 -8.61 16.95
N GLY A 87 8.31 -7.67 17.89
CA GLY A 87 8.87 -7.78 19.24
C GLY A 87 8.37 -9.01 19.98
N ILE A 88 7.05 -9.24 19.97
CA ILE A 88 6.41 -10.42 20.59
C ILE A 88 6.87 -11.71 19.91
N LEU A 89 6.89 -11.75 18.57
CA LEU A 89 7.34 -12.93 17.82
C LEU A 89 8.78 -13.32 18.18
N LYS A 90 9.68 -12.33 18.25
CA LYS A 90 11.08 -12.53 18.63
C LYS A 90 11.21 -12.99 20.08
N ALA A 91 10.51 -12.35 21.02
CA ALA A 91 10.56 -12.71 22.44
C ALA A 91 10.06 -14.15 22.70
N LYS A 92 9.08 -14.60 21.92
CA LYS A 92 8.55 -15.97 21.96
C LYS A 92 9.33 -16.97 21.11
N ASN A 93 10.36 -16.55 20.39
CA ASN A 93 11.07 -17.36 19.40
C ASN A 93 10.12 -18.06 18.40
N THR A 94 9.08 -17.35 17.95
CA THR A 94 8.03 -17.92 17.08
C THR A 94 8.64 -18.29 15.72
N PRO A 95 8.65 -19.57 15.31
CA PRO A 95 9.30 -20.01 14.06
C PRO A 95 8.66 -19.48 12.78
N ASN A 96 7.33 -19.34 12.74
CA ASN A 96 6.59 -18.99 11.55
C ASN A 96 5.64 -17.80 11.79
N CYS A 97 5.55 -16.92 10.79
CA CYS A 97 4.63 -15.80 10.79
C CYS A 97 3.86 -15.74 9.46
N ILE A 98 2.54 -15.74 9.55
CA ILE A 98 1.63 -15.44 8.45
C ILE A 98 1.19 -13.98 8.58
N ILE A 99 1.34 -13.20 7.53
CA ILE A 99 0.86 -11.82 7.44
C ILE A 99 -0.33 -11.80 6.48
N ASP A 100 -1.53 -11.56 6.99
CA ASP A 100 -2.75 -11.51 6.19
C ASP A 100 -3.04 -10.09 5.71
N LEU A 101 -2.88 -9.88 4.40
CA LEU A 101 -3.19 -8.64 3.68
C LEU A 101 -4.36 -8.81 2.71
N ARG A 102 -5.10 -9.93 2.77
CA ARG A 102 -6.15 -10.26 1.79
C ARG A 102 -7.24 -9.19 1.72
N ASN A 103 -7.53 -8.49 2.81
CA ASN A 103 -8.55 -7.44 2.84
C ASN A 103 -7.98 -6.01 2.92
N ASN A 104 -6.68 -5.84 2.68
CA ASN A 104 -5.98 -4.57 2.85
C ASN A 104 -5.85 -3.80 1.53
N THR A 105 -6.58 -2.69 1.41
CA THR A 105 -6.54 -1.84 0.20
C THR A 105 -5.36 -0.86 0.18
N GLY A 106 -4.40 -1.00 1.10
CA GLY A 106 -3.20 -0.18 1.20
C GLY A 106 -3.29 0.91 2.26
N GLY A 107 -2.88 2.12 1.90
CA GLY A 107 -2.70 3.24 2.83
C GLY A 107 -1.37 3.92 2.58
N THR A 108 -0.55 4.07 3.62
CA THR A 108 0.75 4.75 3.51
C THR A 108 1.88 3.75 3.29
N ILE A 109 3.04 4.23 2.83
CA ILE A 109 4.24 3.39 2.64
C ILE A 109 4.84 2.87 3.96
N SER A 110 4.24 3.18 5.10
CA SER A 110 4.54 2.56 6.41
C SER A 110 4.40 1.04 6.41
N SER A 111 3.73 0.47 5.39
CA SER A 111 3.76 -0.96 5.08
C SER A 111 5.19 -1.52 5.00
N MET A 112 6.16 -0.71 4.53
CA MET A 112 7.57 -1.08 4.43
C MET A 112 8.21 -1.37 5.78
N ARG A 113 7.62 -0.93 6.89
CA ARG A 113 8.08 -1.29 8.23
C ARG A 113 8.16 -2.80 8.43
N ILE A 114 7.29 -3.57 7.78
CA ILE A 114 7.36 -5.03 7.78
C ILE A 114 8.67 -5.50 7.15
N ALA A 115 9.05 -4.97 5.99
CA ALA A 115 10.30 -5.32 5.33
C ALA A 115 11.53 -4.95 6.17
N GLU A 116 11.48 -3.85 6.92
CA GLU A 116 12.56 -3.44 7.84
C GLU A 116 12.84 -4.48 8.94
N HIS A 117 11.83 -5.23 9.41
CA HIS A 117 12.02 -6.32 10.39
C HIS A 117 12.60 -7.61 9.78
N LEU A 118 12.57 -7.74 8.46
CA LEU A 118 12.89 -8.99 7.75
C LEU A 118 14.20 -8.92 6.95
N THR A 119 14.69 -7.72 6.67
CA THR A 119 15.92 -7.52 5.90
C THR A 119 17.13 -7.23 6.78
N ASP A 120 18.27 -7.78 6.39
CA ASP A 120 19.58 -7.66 7.03
C ASP A 120 20.50 -6.64 6.35
N SER A 121 20.08 -6.11 5.21
CA SER A 121 20.78 -5.06 4.48
C SER A 121 19.78 -4.03 3.96
N ILE A 122 20.29 -2.85 3.60
CA ILE A 122 19.48 -1.82 2.94
C ILE A 122 18.91 -2.39 1.66
N LEU A 123 17.59 -2.31 1.51
CA LEU A 123 16.89 -2.66 0.28
C LEU A 123 16.34 -1.41 -0.39
N TYR A 124 16.24 -1.46 -1.71
CA TYR A 124 15.59 -0.41 -2.47
C TYR A 124 14.26 -0.91 -2.99
N GLY A 125 13.21 -0.25 -2.53
CA GLY A 125 11.83 -0.66 -2.70
C GLY A 125 11.23 -0.36 -4.08
N GLY A 126 12.02 0.08 -5.05
CA GLY A 126 11.55 0.69 -6.30
C GLY A 126 11.55 2.21 -6.23
N PHE A 127 10.83 2.86 -7.14
CA PHE A 127 10.85 4.32 -7.27
C PHE A 127 9.51 4.87 -7.77
N PHE A 128 9.19 6.07 -7.29
CA PHE A 128 8.06 6.88 -7.72
C PHE A 128 8.57 7.93 -8.71
N LEU A 129 8.01 7.96 -9.93
CA LEU A 129 8.31 8.97 -10.93
C LEU A 129 7.13 9.93 -11.05
N THR A 130 7.42 11.22 -11.06
CA THR A 130 6.41 12.26 -11.18
C THR A 130 6.22 12.68 -12.63
N ASN A 131 5.21 13.49 -12.88
CA ASN A 131 5.02 14.16 -14.17
C ASN A 131 6.26 14.94 -14.63
N LYS A 132 7.08 15.46 -13.69
CA LYS A 132 8.31 16.20 -14.03
C LYS A 132 9.35 15.29 -14.68
N TRP A 133 9.49 14.05 -14.22
CA TRP A 133 10.37 13.08 -14.87
C TRP A 133 9.96 12.83 -16.32
N PHE A 134 8.67 12.53 -16.54
CA PHE A 134 8.14 12.18 -17.87
C PHE A 134 8.06 13.39 -18.82
N ALA A 135 8.07 14.61 -18.29
CA ALA A 135 8.20 15.83 -19.10
C ALA A 135 9.63 16.00 -19.64
N ALA A 136 10.65 15.55 -18.91
CA ALA A 136 12.07 15.73 -19.26
C ALA A 136 12.70 14.50 -19.91
N ASN A 137 12.15 13.29 -19.68
CA ASN A 137 12.79 12.02 -20.06
C ASN A 137 11.81 11.13 -20.83
N LYS A 138 12.37 10.29 -21.71
CA LYS A 138 11.64 9.19 -22.35
C LYS A 138 11.99 7.89 -21.65
N GLY A 139 11.01 7.23 -21.02
CA GLY A 139 11.20 5.95 -20.35
C GLY A 139 11.66 6.08 -18.90
N LEU A 140 12.18 4.96 -18.35
CA LEU A 140 12.61 4.84 -16.96
C LEU A 140 14.04 5.35 -16.75
N PRO A 141 14.41 5.74 -15.51
CA PRO A 141 15.77 6.12 -15.17
C PRO A 141 16.79 5.03 -15.51
N ASP A 142 17.93 5.42 -16.07
CA ASP A 142 19.13 4.60 -16.02
C ASP A 142 19.68 4.53 -14.57
N ALA A 143 20.69 3.69 -14.35
CA ALA A 143 21.27 3.49 -13.01
C ALA A 143 21.78 4.80 -12.38
N GLY A 144 22.42 5.67 -13.16
CA GLY A 144 22.96 6.93 -12.65
C GLY A 144 21.86 7.95 -12.35
N GLN A 145 20.80 7.98 -13.15
CA GLN A 145 19.62 8.81 -12.90
C GLN A 145 18.85 8.33 -11.67
N TYR A 146 18.67 7.02 -11.53
CA TYR A 146 18.07 6.39 -10.36
C TYR A 146 18.84 6.77 -9.08
N ASP A 147 20.16 6.70 -9.11
CA ASP A 147 21.00 7.01 -7.94
C ASP A 147 20.83 8.46 -7.45
N ARG A 148 20.52 9.39 -8.36
CA ARG A 148 20.28 10.80 -8.02
C ARG A 148 18.89 11.07 -7.44
N LEU A 149 17.94 10.13 -7.57
CA LEU A 149 16.62 10.31 -6.98
C LEU A 149 16.73 10.42 -5.45
N PRO A 150 16.04 11.38 -4.83
CA PRO A 150 15.99 11.49 -3.37
C PRO A 150 15.44 10.22 -2.73
N GLU A 151 16.04 9.82 -1.61
CA GLU A 151 15.58 8.67 -0.85
C GLU A 151 14.30 9.00 -0.08
N LEU A 152 13.32 8.10 -0.21
CA LEU A 152 12.06 8.11 0.50
C LEU A 152 11.99 6.90 1.44
N ASN A 153 11.67 7.14 2.70
CA ASN A 153 11.40 6.11 3.69
C ASN A 153 10.45 6.68 4.75
N GLU A 154 10.15 5.89 5.76
CA GLU A 154 9.17 6.30 6.76
C GLU A 154 9.53 7.61 7.49
N SER A 155 10.80 7.83 7.79
CA SER A 155 11.22 9.04 8.52
C SER A 155 11.12 10.34 7.71
N ASN A 156 10.78 10.28 6.41
CA ASN A 156 10.76 11.45 5.54
C ASN A 156 9.61 11.45 4.51
N LEU A 157 8.47 10.86 4.86
CA LEU A 157 7.28 10.80 4.01
C LEU A 157 6.83 12.16 3.46
N GLU A 158 7.01 13.21 4.24
CA GLU A 158 6.65 14.57 3.86
C GLU A 158 7.37 15.04 2.59
N LYS A 159 8.54 14.47 2.27
CA LYS A 159 9.24 14.77 1.02
C LYS A 159 8.43 14.38 -0.20
N LEU A 160 7.70 13.27 -0.14
CA LEU A 160 6.85 12.84 -1.24
C LEU A 160 5.80 13.93 -1.51
N TRP A 161 5.06 14.35 -0.48
CA TRP A 161 4.00 15.35 -0.62
C TRP A 161 4.51 16.72 -1.05
N ASN A 162 5.59 17.20 -0.44
CA ASN A 162 6.15 18.52 -0.75
C ASN A 162 6.86 18.56 -2.11
N GLY A 163 7.37 17.41 -2.57
CA GLY A 163 8.17 17.31 -3.78
C GLY A 163 7.45 16.70 -4.98
N ILE A 164 6.23 16.19 -4.85
CA ILE A 164 5.52 15.49 -5.95
C ILE A 164 5.39 16.34 -7.22
N HIS A 165 5.29 17.66 -7.09
CA HIS A 165 5.18 18.62 -8.20
C HIS A 165 6.50 19.23 -8.64
N THR A 166 7.56 19.10 -7.84
CA THR A 166 8.81 19.86 -8.03
C THR A 166 10.03 18.97 -8.26
N MET A 167 9.98 17.72 -7.83
CA MET A 167 11.04 16.72 -7.99
C MET A 167 10.67 15.76 -9.12
N GLU A 168 11.70 15.16 -9.73
CA GLU A 168 11.49 14.18 -10.81
C GLU A 168 10.98 12.84 -10.27
N GLY A 169 11.33 12.50 -9.04
CA GLY A 169 10.90 11.25 -8.43
C GLY A 169 11.57 11.01 -7.09
N PHE A 170 11.31 9.82 -6.54
CA PHE A 170 11.83 9.38 -5.26
C PHE A 170 12.16 7.89 -5.34
N LYS A 171 13.27 7.47 -4.73
CA LYS A 171 13.59 6.03 -4.58
C LYS A 171 13.23 5.56 -3.19
N LEU A 172 12.44 4.51 -3.11
CA LEU A 172 12.02 3.91 -1.84
C LEU A 172 13.20 3.19 -1.22
N LYS A 173 13.51 3.47 0.03
CA LYS A 173 14.62 2.87 0.77
C LYS A 173 14.11 2.22 2.05
N VAL A 174 14.47 0.97 2.26
CA VAL A 174 14.15 0.19 3.45
C VAL A 174 15.42 0.01 4.25
N VAL A 175 15.41 0.47 5.50
CA VAL A 175 16.55 0.36 6.41
C VAL A 175 16.25 -0.71 7.46
N PRO A 176 17.10 -1.74 7.62
CA PRO A 176 16.93 -2.78 8.63
C PRO A 176 16.67 -2.25 10.05
N GLN A 177 15.80 -2.93 10.78
CA GLN A 177 15.73 -2.79 12.23
C GLN A 177 16.97 -3.39 12.89
N ALA A 178 17.37 -2.84 14.04
CA ALA A 178 18.53 -3.33 14.79
C ALA A 178 18.37 -4.80 15.23
N SER A 179 17.13 -5.22 15.48
CA SER A 179 16.77 -6.59 15.86
C SER A 179 15.79 -7.16 14.85
N LEU A 180 16.25 -8.18 14.11
CA LEU A 180 15.50 -8.77 12.99
C LEU A 180 14.72 -10.00 13.42
N TYR A 181 13.56 -10.20 12.81
CA TYR A 181 12.84 -11.47 12.90
C TYR A 181 13.47 -12.47 11.92
N LYS A 182 13.78 -13.68 12.41
CA LYS A 182 14.50 -14.72 11.65
C LYS A 182 13.63 -15.92 11.25
N GLY A 183 12.35 -15.91 11.66
CA GLY A 183 11.41 -16.97 11.30
C GLY A 183 10.98 -16.92 9.84
N LYS A 184 10.28 -17.97 9.39
CA LYS A 184 9.70 -18.03 8.05
C LYS A 184 8.50 -17.09 7.97
N VAL A 185 8.40 -16.32 6.89
CA VAL A 185 7.29 -15.38 6.67
C VAL A 185 6.49 -15.77 5.43
N PHE A 186 5.18 -15.80 5.58
CA PHE A 186 4.21 -16.03 4.52
C PHE A 186 3.28 -14.82 4.45
N VAL A 187 2.98 -14.32 3.25
CA VAL A 187 2.08 -13.18 3.05
C VAL A 187 0.86 -13.64 2.28
N LEU A 188 -0.32 -13.49 2.87
CA LEU A 188 -1.58 -13.81 2.21
C LEU A 188 -2.08 -12.60 1.43
N THR A 189 -2.41 -12.82 0.16
CA THR A 189 -2.80 -11.78 -0.79
C THR A 189 -4.10 -12.16 -1.51
N SER A 190 -4.87 -11.16 -1.91
CA SER A 190 -6.06 -11.33 -2.74
C SER A 190 -6.19 -10.21 -3.77
N GLY A 191 -7.19 -10.29 -4.66
CA GLY A 191 -7.53 -9.20 -5.58
C GLY A 191 -7.94 -7.88 -4.90
N ARG A 192 -8.11 -7.85 -3.57
CA ARG A 192 -8.32 -6.62 -2.78
C ARG A 192 -7.04 -6.03 -2.19
N THR A 193 -5.94 -6.80 -2.18
CA THR A 193 -4.64 -6.33 -1.73
C THR A 193 -4.14 -5.28 -2.72
N ALA A 194 -3.94 -4.03 -2.28
CA ALA A 194 -3.72 -2.91 -3.20
C ALA A 194 -2.77 -1.83 -2.67
N SER A 195 -2.37 -0.90 -3.54
CA SER A 195 -1.65 0.32 -3.21
C SER A 195 -0.38 0.02 -2.39
N ALA A 196 -0.16 0.65 -1.24
CA ALA A 196 1.04 0.45 -0.41
C ALA A 196 1.34 -1.03 -0.05
N CYS A 197 0.37 -1.94 -0.13
CA CYS A 197 0.62 -3.37 0.01
C CYS A 197 1.42 -3.95 -1.16
N GLU A 198 1.25 -3.44 -2.38
CA GLU A 198 1.79 -4.04 -3.60
C GLU A 198 3.31 -3.84 -3.70
N PRO A 199 3.89 -2.64 -3.46
CA PRO A 199 5.33 -2.51 -3.30
C PRO A 199 5.86 -3.42 -2.18
N LEU A 200 5.15 -3.55 -1.05
CA LEU A 200 5.59 -4.42 0.04
C LEU A 200 5.65 -5.88 -0.42
N CYS A 201 4.55 -6.38 -0.99
CA CYS A 201 4.44 -7.74 -1.52
C CYS A 201 5.53 -8.00 -2.56
N TYR A 202 5.71 -7.07 -3.51
CA TYR A 202 6.74 -7.17 -4.52
C TYR A 202 8.13 -7.29 -3.92
N ASN A 203 8.49 -6.40 -2.99
CA ASN A 203 9.82 -6.37 -2.40
C ASN A 203 10.09 -7.61 -1.53
N LEU A 204 9.12 -8.04 -0.73
CA LEU A 204 9.28 -9.26 0.07
C LEU A 204 9.50 -10.49 -0.80
N LYS A 205 8.79 -10.59 -1.93
CA LYS A 205 8.97 -11.65 -2.93
C LYS A 205 10.31 -11.55 -3.64
N TYR A 206 10.61 -10.38 -4.22
CA TYR A 206 11.82 -10.12 -5.01
C TYR A 206 13.10 -10.39 -4.21
N TYR A 207 13.14 -9.92 -2.96
CA TYR A 207 14.28 -10.12 -2.07
C TYR A 207 14.23 -11.43 -1.27
N ARG A 208 13.29 -12.33 -1.57
CA ARG A 208 13.10 -13.64 -0.92
C ARG A 208 13.01 -13.54 0.61
N LYS A 209 12.33 -12.50 1.10
CA LYS A 209 12.08 -12.27 2.53
C LYS A 209 10.75 -12.84 3.01
N ALA A 210 9.82 -13.13 2.10
CA ALA A 210 8.61 -13.88 2.39
C ALA A 210 8.13 -14.68 1.16
N VAL A 211 7.25 -15.65 1.39
CA VAL A 211 6.53 -16.39 0.35
C VAL A 211 5.10 -15.84 0.25
N LEU A 212 4.66 -15.45 -0.95
CA LEU A 212 3.32 -14.94 -1.19
C LEU A 212 2.37 -16.09 -1.54
N VAL A 213 1.20 -16.12 -0.90
CA VAL A 213 0.19 -17.17 -1.07
C VAL A 213 -1.19 -16.53 -1.27
N GLY A 214 -2.02 -17.11 -2.14
CA GLY A 214 -3.39 -16.65 -2.37
C GLY A 214 -3.62 -16.25 -3.82
N GLN A 215 -4.08 -15.04 -4.07
CA GLN A 215 -4.41 -14.56 -5.42
C GLN A 215 -3.56 -13.35 -5.82
N GLN A 216 -3.52 -13.05 -7.11
CA GLN A 216 -2.89 -11.81 -7.61
C GLN A 216 -3.47 -10.57 -6.92
N THR A 217 -2.61 -9.60 -6.61
CA THR A 217 -3.04 -8.31 -6.04
C THR A 217 -3.83 -7.46 -7.05
N SER A 218 -4.42 -6.36 -6.58
CA SER A 218 -5.36 -5.56 -7.37
C SER A 218 -4.74 -4.87 -8.60
N GLY A 219 -3.44 -4.59 -8.62
CA GLY A 219 -2.82 -3.72 -9.61
C GLY A 219 -3.33 -2.29 -9.51
N ALA A 220 -3.53 -1.79 -8.29
CA ALA A 220 -4.02 -0.45 -8.06
C ALA A 220 -2.97 0.29 -7.25
N MET A 221 -1.94 0.79 -7.92
CA MET A 221 -0.75 1.34 -7.28
C MET A 221 -0.35 2.66 -7.94
N LEU A 222 -0.98 3.75 -7.52
CA LEU A 222 -0.62 5.11 -7.92
C LEU A 222 -0.86 6.10 -6.78
N ASN A 223 -0.19 7.25 -6.86
CA ASN A 223 -0.42 8.35 -5.94
C ASN A 223 -1.42 9.35 -6.55
N GLY A 224 -2.66 9.35 -6.06
CA GLY A 224 -3.73 10.24 -6.50
C GLY A 224 -3.72 11.59 -5.77
N GLU A 225 -3.89 12.68 -6.51
CA GLU A 225 -4.16 14.00 -5.95
C GLU A 225 -5.54 14.51 -6.33
N LYS A 226 -6.10 15.34 -5.45
CA LYS A 226 -7.46 15.86 -5.54
C LYS A 226 -7.44 17.28 -6.10
N PHE A 227 -8.11 17.47 -7.22
CA PHE A 227 -8.26 18.71 -7.95
C PHE A 227 -9.69 19.21 -7.84
N ARG A 228 -9.87 20.47 -7.48
CA ARG A 228 -11.19 21.10 -7.47
C ARG A 228 -11.57 21.51 -8.89
N LEU A 229 -12.75 21.10 -9.33
CA LEU A 229 -13.35 21.46 -10.61
C LEU A 229 -14.59 22.30 -10.34
N GLU A 230 -14.74 23.43 -11.04
CA GLU A 230 -15.94 24.25 -10.90
C GLU A 230 -17.05 23.78 -11.86
N PRO A 231 -18.34 23.78 -11.43
CA PRO A 231 -18.85 24.21 -10.12
C PRO A 231 -18.91 23.07 -9.08
N GLY A 232 -18.03 23.10 -8.07
CA GLY A 232 -18.10 22.25 -6.87
C GLY A 232 -17.77 20.76 -7.02
N TRP A 233 -17.19 20.35 -8.13
CA TRP A 233 -16.69 18.99 -8.38
C TRP A 233 -15.27 18.81 -7.84
N GLN A 234 -14.89 17.55 -7.64
CA GLN A 234 -13.55 17.13 -7.24
C GLN A 234 -13.13 15.93 -8.08
N LEU A 235 -12.00 16.08 -8.78
CA LEU A 235 -11.37 15.05 -9.56
C LEU A 235 -10.15 14.53 -8.81
N GLU A 236 -10.04 13.24 -8.59
CA GLU A 236 -8.81 12.58 -8.18
C GLU A 236 -8.18 11.94 -9.41
N ILE A 237 -6.90 12.18 -9.64
CA ILE A 237 -6.10 11.55 -10.70
C ILE A 237 -4.66 11.34 -10.21
N PRO A 238 -3.94 10.35 -10.76
CA PRO A 238 -2.57 10.08 -10.38
C PRO A 238 -1.60 11.19 -10.80
N THR A 239 -0.66 11.53 -9.93
CA THR A 239 0.42 12.51 -10.19
C THR A 239 1.82 11.95 -10.07
N ALA A 240 1.93 10.71 -9.60
CA ALA A 240 3.13 9.90 -9.71
C ALA A 240 2.80 8.43 -9.94
N ASP A 241 3.73 7.76 -10.62
CA ASP A 241 3.66 6.36 -10.98
C ASP A 241 4.78 5.58 -10.28
N TYR A 242 4.50 4.36 -9.87
CA TYR A 242 5.45 3.52 -9.15
C TYR A 242 5.98 2.40 -10.03
N TYR A 243 7.30 2.23 -9.98
CA TYR A 243 8.02 1.17 -10.66
C TYR A 243 8.84 0.37 -9.66
N THR A 244 8.88 -0.94 -9.87
CA THR A 244 9.69 -1.86 -9.08
C THR A 244 11.19 -1.62 -9.33
N ILE A 245 12.05 -2.17 -8.47
CA ILE A 245 13.50 -2.01 -8.58
C ILE A 245 14.07 -2.55 -9.90
N ASP A 246 13.41 -3.53 -10.51
CA ASP A 246 13.73 -4.09 -11.83
C ASP A 246 12.90 -3.48 -12.98
N GLY A 247 12.28 -2.32 -12.75
CA GLY A 247 11.66 -1.49 -13.79
C GLY A 247 10.29 -1.95 -14.28
N LYS A 248 9.57 -2.77 -13.51
CA LYS A 248 8.19 -3.18 -13.85
C LYS A 248 7.19 -2.18 -13.26
N ARG A 249 6.19 -1.82 -14.06
CA ARG A 249 5.02 -1.09 -13.60
C ARG A 249 4.03 -2.09 -13.01
N ILE A 250 3.58 -1.85 -11.78
CA ILE A 250 2.59 -2.74 -11.12
C ILE A 250 1.16 -2.21 -11.19
N ASP A 251 0.96 -0.93 -11.52
CA ASP A 251 -0.37 -0.42 -11.82
C ASP A 251 -0.99 -1.15 -13.01
N LEU A 252 -2.28 -1.50 -12.91
CA LEU A 252 -3.06 -2.37 -13.81
C LEU A 252 -2.59 -3.84 -13.91
N VAL A 253 -1.48 -4.21 -13.28
CA VAL A 253 -0.89 -5.56 -13.39
C VAL A 253 -0.99 -6.32 -12.06
N GLY A 254 -0.63 -5.66 -10.96
CA GLY A 254 -0.51 -6.28 -9.65
C GLY A 254 0.75 -7.13 -9.49
N VAL A 255 0.78 -7.88 -8.38
CA VAL A 255 1.86 -8.76 -7.96
C VAL A 255 1.30 -10.18 -7.89
N PRO A 256 1.83 -11.14 -8.68
CA PRO A 256 1.37 -12.52 -8.61
C PRO A 256 1.90 -13.21 -7.35
N PRO A 257 1.12 -14.13 -6.74
CA PRO A 257 1.60 -14.92 -5.60
C PRO A 257 2.71 -15.89 -6.05
N ASP A 258 3.44 -16.47 -5.09
CA ASP A 258 4.32 -17.61 -5.36
C ASP A 258 3.52 -18.91 -5.47
N TYR A 259 2.45 -19.03 -4.66
CA TYR A 259 1.49 -20.12 -4.72
C TYR A 259 0.08 -19.56 -4.89
N GLU A 260 -0.54 -19.86 -6.03
CA GLU A 260 -1.94 -19.53 -6.25
C GLU A 260 -2.83 -20.51 -5.47
N VAL A 261 -3.66 -19.97 -4.58
CA VAL A 261 -4.52 -20.74 -3.69
C VAL A 261 -5.92 -20.13 -3.70
N ALA A 262 -6.92 -21.00 -3.71
CA ALA A 262 -8.32 -20.57 -3.64
C ALA A 262 -8.59 -19.80 -2.35
N LYS A 263 -9.51 -18.84 -2.45
CA LYS A 263 -9.99 -18.07 -1.30
C LYS A 263 -10.44 -19.03 -0.19
N ASP A 264 -10.08 -18.67 1.05
CA ASP A 264 -10.41 -19.37 2.30
C ASP A 264 -9.57 -20.63 2.57
N ALA A 265 -8.73 -21.07 1.62
CA ALA A 265 -7.82 -22.21 1.79
C ALA A 265 -6.36 -21.80 2.08
N GLU A 266 -6.04 -20.51 2.10
CA GLU A 266 -4.64 -20.04 2.09
C GLU A 266 -3.90 -20.32 3.40
N ILE A 267 -4.54 -20.13 4.55
CA ILE A 267 -3.94 -20.44 5.86
C ILE A 267 -3.69 -21.94 5.98
N GLU A 268 -4.69 -22.76 5.64
CA GLU A 268 -4.58 -24.21 5.69
C GLU A 268 -3.45 -24.71 4.77
N PHE A 269 -3.35 -24.17 3.56
CA PHE A 269 -2.28 -24.47 2.63
C PHE A 269 -0.90 -24.15 3.22
N VAL A 270 -0.72 -22.96 3.82
CA VAL A 270 0.56 -22.59 4.47
C VAL A 270 0.91 -23.59 5.56
N LEU A 271 -0.05 -23.90 6.45
CA LEU A 271 0.17 -24.78 7.59
C LEU A 271 0.47 -26.23 7.20
N LYS A 272 -0.14 -26.74 6.13
CA LYS A 272 0.02 -28.15 5.71
C LYS A 272 1.15 -28.38 4.71
N GLU A 273 1.37 -27.45 3.79
CA GLU A 273 2.26 -27.67 2.64
C GLU A 273 3.61 -26.96 2.78
N LEU A 274 3.65 -25.80 3.46
CA LEU A 274 4.84 -24.94 3.50
C LEU A 274 5.58 -24.97 4.85
N ILE A 275 4.84 -25.18 5.95
CA ILE A 275 5.38 -25.34 7.29
C ILE A 275 5.43 -26.84 7.58
N LYS A 276 6.61 -27.45 7.42
CA LYS A 276 6.91 -28.83 7.81
C LYS A 276 7.70 -28.83 9.11
#